data_AF-A0A936IIN8-F1
#
_entry.id   AF-A0A936IIN8-F1
#
_cell.length_a   1.000
_cell.length_b   1.000
_cell.length_c   1.000
_cell.angle_alpha   90.00
_cell.angle_beta   90.00
_cell.angle_gamma   90.00
#
_symmetry.space_group_name_H-M   'P 1'
#
loop_
_entity.id
_entity.type
_entity.pdbx_description
1 polymer ?
#
loop_
_entity_poly.entity_id
_entity_poly.type
_entity_poly.pdbx_seq_one_letter_code
_entity_poly.pdbx_strand_id
1 'polypeptide(L)'
;MRRLSACLAIVSIAGVCLAAEPARIQRAWASEGETYANTDSLAAVMLPSGEVRVYATSKDGHRLDMIDGSTGKFLGTWGKPGTAAGELKYPNGIATVVFGSHGDPKLPARAALAVVERDNRRVQILCPETGKSLGVFGTEHLHRPYGVAFATIQGKPMLYVTDTQVEPDRTVHVFELALRGDEVTARHVRHLGEKAGPGAIKEAESVLIDEPQQRVLLCDETTRNVKVYDLDGKFSGRTFGDGLVVGDPEGLVIVETRGGRCVILTDQRKDLSVWHVFDARDYKHLGSWTGEPTIANTDGIAVFPHAFEGFPYGALFAVDNDFEVHAYRLEDVLGAVKLEPATKERQ
;
A
#
# COMPACT_ATOMS: atom_id res chain seq x y z
N MET A 1 -61.85 -39.84 19.32
CA MET A 1 -60.56 -39.35 19.86
C MET A 1 -59.54 -39.29 18.71
N ARG A 2 -59.31 -38.09 18.16
CA ARG A 2 -58.32 -37.86 17.09
C ARG A 2 -56.98 -37.51 17.76
N ARG A 3 -55.90 -38.21 17.39
CA ARG A 3 -54.53 -37.88 17.81
C ARG A 3 -54.00 -36.75 16.92
N LEU A 4 -53.61 -35.63 17.51
CA LEU A 4 -52.82 -34.60 16.83
C LEU A 4 -51.35 -35.05 16.83
N SER A 5 -50.76 -35.18 15.64
CA SER A 5 -49.30 -35.19 15.47
C SER A 5 -48.82 -33.74 15.42
N ALA A 6 -47.96 -33.36 16.35
CA ALA A 6 -47.22 -32.09 16.29
C ALA A 6 -45.95 -32.31 15.46
N CYS A 7 -45.89 -31.68 14.28
CA CYS A 7 -44.64 -31.54 13.52
C CYS A 7 -43.80 -30.44 14.18
N LEU A 8 -42.67 -30.82 14.77
CA LEU A 8 -41.65 -29.89 15.23
C LEU A 8 -40.85 -29.41 14.01
N ALA A 9 -41.08 -28.19 13.56
CA ALA A 9 -40.25 -27.56 12.53
C ALA A 9 -38.93 -27.12 13.17
N ILE A 10 -37.83 -27.81 12.85
CA ILE A 10 -36.48 -27.36 13.17
C ILE A 10 -36.14 -26.26 12.16
N VAL A 11 -36.17 -25.02 12.60
CA VAL A 11 -35.60 -23.89 11.85
C VAL A 11 -34.09 -23.96 12.06
N SER A 12 -33.36 -24.44 11.05
CA SER A 12 -31.91 -24.25 11.00
C SER A 12 -31.61 -22.78 10.75
N ILE A 13 -31.28 -22.06 11.81
CA ILE A 13 -30.64 -20.75 11.70
C ILE A 13 -29.27 -21.02 11.08
N ALA A 14 -29.06 -20.56 9.84
CA ALA A 14 -27.76 -20.60 9.19
C ALA A 14 -26.72 -19.98 10.13
N GLY A 15 -25.70 -20.76 10.46
CA GLY A 15 -24.65 -20.33 11.37
C GLY A 15 -24.03 -19.04 10.87
N VAL A 16 -24.18 -17.98 11.64
CA VAL A 16 -23.33 -16.79 11.53
C VAL A 16 -21.94 -17.30 11.90
N CYS A 17 -21.11 -17.56 10.90
CA CYS A 17 -19.69 -17.82 11.12
C CYS A 17 -19.11 -16.48 11.59
N LEU A 18 -19.04 -16.28 12.91
CA LEU A 18 -18.28 -15.18 13.48
C LEU A 18 -16.87 -15.28 12.88
N ALA A 19 -16.42 -14.21 12.22
CA ALA A 19 -15.04 -14.13 11.77
C ALA A 19 -14.15 -14.38 12.99
N ALA A 20 -13.12 -15.22 12.83
CA ALA A 20 -12.18 -15.47 13.91
C ALA A 20 -11.55 -14.14 14.35
N GLU A 21 -11.37 -13.98 15.66
CA GLU A 21 -10.66 -12.82 16.22
C GLU A 21 -9.27 -12.69 15.56
N PRO A 22 -8.85 -11.47 15.20
CA PRO A 22 -7.54 -11.27 14.59
C PRO A 22 -6.44 -11.68 15.56
N ALA A 23 -5.40 -12.35 15.04
CA ALA A 23 -4.21 -12.68 15.82
C ALA A 23 -3.50 -11.39 16.27
N ARG A 24 -3.00 -11.35 17.50
CA ARG A 24 -2.24 -10.20 18.02
C ARG A 24 -0.75 -10.42 17.80
N ILE A 25 -0.09 -9.45 17.17
CA ILE A 25 1.33 -9.50 16.84
C ILE A 25 2.08 -8.41 17.58
N GLN A 26 3.09 -8.80 18.34
CA GLN A 26 3.97 -7.87 19.01
C GLN A 26 4.75 -7.04 17.98
N ARG A 27 4.64 -5.70 18.04
CA ARG A 27 5.49 -4.82 17.23
C ARG A 27 6.97 -5.01 17.62
N ALA A 28 7.86 -5.01 16.65
CA ALA A 28 9.30 -5.05 16.85
C ALA A 28 9.81 -3.70 17.39
N TRP A 29 9.31 -2.60 16.83
CA TRP A 29 9.53 -1.25 17.32
C TRP A 29 8.33 -0.35 16.95
N ALA A 30 8.25 0.80 17.63
CA ALA A 30 7.50 1.97 17.16
C ALA A 30 8.46 3.15 17.05
N SER A 31 8.23 4.00 16.06
CA SER A 31 9.13 5.08 15.73
C SER A 31 9.11 6.18 16.79
N GLU A 32 10.28 6.67 17.19
CA GLU A 32 10.42 7.66 18.26
C GLU A 32 11.19 8.91 17.80
N GLY A 33 11.01 10.02 18.53
CA GLY A 33 11.90 11.18 18.45
C GLY A 33 11.42 12.40 17.66
N GLU A 34 10.14 12.48 17.26
CA GLU A 34 9.60 13.64 16.51
C GLU A 34 8.12 13.91 16.85
N THR A 35 7.67 15.14 16.63
CA THR A 35 6.24 15.50 16.51
C THR A 35 5.76 15.22 15.09
N TYR A 36 5.22 14.02 14.89
CA TYR A 36 4.54 13.66 13.64
C TYR A 36 3.39 14.62 13.36
N ALA A 37 3.25 15.00 12.10
CA ALA A 37 2.25 15.96 11.64
C ALA A 37 1.39 15.31 10.55
N ASN A 38 0.45 14.48 11.00
CA ASN A 38 -0.53 13.82 10.14
C ASN A 38 0.15 12.88 9.12
N THR A 39 0.83 11.86 9.68
CA THR A 39 1.51 10.78 8.96
C THR A 39 0.51 9.94 8.18
N ASP A 40 0.79 9.61 6.92
CA ASP A 40 -0.21 8.93 6.08
C ASP A 40 0.32 7.67 5.38
N SER A 41 1.21 7.85 4.39
CA SER A 41 1.67 6.77 3.54
C SER A 41 3.14 6.47 3.77
N LEU A 42 3.53 5.21 3.55
CA LEU A 42 4.87 4.71 3.82
C LEU A 42 5.54 4.16 2.56
N ALA A 43 6.85 4.36 2.45
CA ALA A 43 7.69 3.64 1.51
C ALA A 43 8.98 3.19 2.20
N ALA A 44 9.43 1.96 1.92
CA ALA A 44 10.66 1.42 2.47
C ALA A 44 11.66 1.11 1.35
N VAL A 45 12.90 1.53 1.52
CA VAL A 45 13.95 1.38 0.50
C VAL A 45 15.28 1.02 1.14
N MET A 46 16.03 0.14 0.49
CA MET A 46 17.44 -0.11 0.83
C MET A 46 18.32 0.89 0.10
N LEU A 47 19.10 1.65 0.86
CA LEU A 47 20.08 2.58 0.33
C LEU A 47 21.32 1.81 -0.18
N PRO A 48 22.16 2.43 -1.02
CA PRO A 48 23.43 1.83 -1.43
C PRO A 48 24.37 1.48 -0.27
N SER A 49 24.22 2.11 0.90
CA SER A 49 24.93 1.77 2.12
C SER A 49 24.55 0.40 2.70
N GLY A 50 23.41 -0.17 2.27
CA GLY A 50 22.80 -1.38 2.82
C GLY A 50 21.79 -1.11 3.93
N GLU A 51 21.65 0.13 4.38
CA GLU A 51 20.66 0.55 5.38
C GLU A 51 19.26 0.56 4.77
N VAL A 52 18.28 0.05 5.51
CA VAL A 52 16.87 0.19 5.15
C VAL A 52 16.34 1.46 5.77
N ARG A 53 15.73 2.32 4.96
CA ARG A 53 15.08 3.55 5.39
C ARG A 53 13.61 3.51 5.06
N VAL A 54 12.79 3.93 6.02
CA VAL A 54 11.35 4.14 5.87
C VAL A 54 11.10 5.63 5.71
N TYR A 55 10.29 5.97 4.73
CA TYR A 55 9.82 7.31 4.44
C TYR A 55 8.34 7.38 4.73
N ALA A 56 7.94 8.38 5.50
CA ALA A 56 6.56 8.65 5.80
C ALA A 56 6.16 10.01 5.23
N THR A 57 5.01 10.09 4.56
CA THR A 57 4.43 11.38 4.18
C THR A 57 3.84 12.06 5.40
N SER A 58 4.15 13.34 5.58
CA SER A 58 3.57 14.17 6.64
C SER A 58 2.68 15.23 5.99
N LYS A 59 1.37 14.99 6.00
CA LYS A 59 0.36 15.78 5.26
C LYS A 59 0.38 17.24 5.70
N ASP A 60 0.28 17.49 7.00
CA ASP A 60 0.25 18.84 7.58
C ASP A 60 1.66 19.42 7.77
N GLY A 61 2.68 18.56 7.85
CA GLY A 61 4.08 18.98 7.90
C GLY A 61 4.65 19.44 6.56
N HIS A 62 3.95 19.16 5.44
CA HIS A 62 4.42 19.44 4.08
C HIS A 62 5.85 18.92 3.83
N ARG A 63 6.12 17.69 4.30
CA ARG A 63 7.45 17.08 4.31
C ARG A 63 7.37 15.56 4.22
N LEU A 64 8.53 14.93 4.06
CA LEU A 64 8.72 13.51 4.35
C LEU A 64 9.51 13.36 5.64
N ASP A 65 9.08 12.47 6.51
CA ASP A 65 9.82 12.05 7.70
C ASP A 65 10.65 10.80 7.35
N MET A 66 11.90 10.78 7.80
CA MET A 66 12.84 9.69 7.56
C MET A 66 13.05 8.88 8.84
N ILE A 67 12.88 7.58 8.74
CA ILE A 67 12.94 6.65 9.87
C ILE A 67 13.92 5.54 9.53
N ASP A 68 14.79 5.20 10.48
CA ASP A 68 15.65 4.04 10.40
C ASP A 68 14.82 2.74 10.44
N GLY A 69 14.91 1.91 9.41
CA GLY A 69 14.08 0.71 9.28
C GLY A 69 14.39 -0.36 10.34
N SER A 70 15.61 -0.41 10.87
CA SER A 70 16.04 -1.41 11.84
C SER A 70 15.61 -1.06 13.27
N THR A 71 15.65 0.23 13.61
CA THR A 71 15.51 0.72 14.98
C THR A 71 14.27 1.57 15.23
N GLY A 72 13.61 2.08 14.18
CA GLY A 72 12.52 3.04 14.30
C GLY A 72 12.97 4.46 14.66
N LYS A 73 14.28 4.70 14.72
CA LYS A 73 14.80 6.03 15.08
C LYS A 73 14.51 7.05 13.99
N PHE A 74 13.98 8.20 14.36
CA PHE A 74 13.87 9.34 13.47
C PHE A 74 15.24 9.89 13.03
N LEU A 75 15.40 10.11 11.73
CA LEU A 75 16.66 10.52 11.08
C LEU A 75 16.64 11.97 10.58
N GLY A 76 15.46 12.60 10.51
CA GLY A 76 15.26 13.94 10.00
C GLY A 76 14.15 14.00 8.96
N THR A 77 14.07 15.13 8.24
CA THR A 77 12.99 15.39 7.29
C THR A 77 13.50 15.93 5.96
N TRP A 78 12.68 15.79 4.92
CA TRP A 78 12.87 16.46 3.63
C TRP A 78 11.63 17.23 3.19
N GLY A 79 11.88 18.34 2.52
CA GLY A 79 10.84 19.23 2.04
C GLY A 79 10.43 20.28 3.05
N LYS A 80 9.61 21.20 2.55
CA LYS A 80 9.01 22.32 3.27
C LYS A 80 7.81 22.79 2.44
N PRO A 81 6.86 23.54 3.03
CA PRO A 81 5.74 24.09 2.28
C PRO A 81 6.18 24.89 1.06
N GLY A 82 5.64 24.58 -0.12
CA GLY A 82 5.92 25.35 -1.33
C GLY A 82 5.60 24.61 -2.62
N THR A 83 6.03 25.17 -3.75
CA THR A 83 5.75 24.66 -5.10
C THR A 83 7.01 24.48 -5.94
N ALA A 84 8.19 24.86 -5.44
CA ALA A 84 9.45 24.60 -6.13
C ALA A 84 9.79 23.10 -6.09
N ALA A 85 10.80 22.71 -6.86
CA ALA A 85 11.34 21.35 -6.81
C ALA A 85 11.96 21.08 -5.44
N GLY A 86 11.58 19.97 -4.80
CA GLY A 86 12.00 19.61 -3.44
C GLY A 86 11.19 20.30 -2.33
N GLU A 87 10.30 21.22 -2.66
CA GLU A 87 9.24 21.69 -1.75
C GLU A 87 8.00 20.83 -1.93
N LEU A 88 7.18 20.71 -0.89
CA LEU A 88 6.01 19.84 -0.89
C LEU A 88 4.76 20.60 -0.44
N LYS A 89 3.59 20.17 -0.90
CA LYS A 89 2.30 20.64 -0.40
C LYS A 89 1.30 19.50 -0.24
N TYR A 90 1.04 19.12 1.01
CA TYR A 90 0.16 18.01 1.36
C TYR A 90 0.59 16.72 0.65
N PRO A 91 1.82 16.24 0.92
CA PRO A 91 2.26 14.96 0.40
C PRO A 91 1.36 13.87 0.99
N ASN A 92 0.78 13.04 0.13
CA ASN A 92 -0.22 12.06 0.51
C ASN A 92 0.32 10.64 0.27
N GLY A 93 0.25 10.14 -0.97
CA GLY A 93 0.85 8.86 -1.34
C GLY A 93 2.37 8.93 -1.54
N ILE A 94 3.04 7.82 -1.25
CA ILE A 94 4.46 7.60 -1.57
C ILE A 94 4.70 6.17 -2.02
N ALA A 95 5.56 5.97 -3.02
CA ALA A 95 5.99 4.64 -3.45
C ALA A 95 7.48 4.60 -3.80
N THR A 96 8.12 3.46 -3.59
CA THR A 96 9.45 3.19 -4.13
C THR A 96 9.36 2.87 -5.61
N VAL A 97 10.18 3.53 -6.42
CA VAL A 97 10.34 3.33 -7.86
C VAL A 97 11.71 2.74 -8.11
N VAL A 98 11.83 1.78 -9.02
CA VAL A 98 13.13 1.17 -9.38
C VAL A 98 13.36 1.26 -10.88
N PHE A 99 14.48 1.87 -11.27
CA PHE A 99 14.95 1.91 -12.65
C PHE A 99 16.03 0.86 -12.88
N GLY A 100 16.04 0.25 -14.07
CA GLY A 100 17.20 -0.47 -14.59
C GLY A 100 17.37 -1.93 -14.13
N SER A 101 16.60 -2.44 -13.18
CA SER A 101 16.75 -3.84 -12.70
C SER A 101 15.82 -4.85 -13.40
N HIS A 102 15.42 -4.62 -14.65
CA HIS A 102 14.43 -5.43 -15.37
C HIS A 102 14.96 -6.83 -15.77
N GLY A 103 15.41 -7.63 -14.81
CA GLY A 103 15.98 -8.96 -15.03
C GLY A 103 17.39 -8.99 -15.63
N ASP A 104 18.01 -7.83 -15.89
CA ASP A 104 19.42 -7.74 -16.28
C ASP A 104 20.29 -7.47 -15.04
N PRO A 105 20.98 -8.48 -14.49
CA PRO A 105 21.84 -8.32 -13.32
C PRO A 105 23.06 -7.43 -13.57
N LYS A 106 23.31 -6.99 -14.81
CA LYS A 106 24.44 -6.10 -15.16
C LYS A 106 24.11 -4.63 -15.07
N LEU A 107 22.84 -4.25 -14.99
CA LEU A 107 22.41 -2.86 -14.83
C LEU A 107 22.12 -2.58 -13.35
N PRO A 108 22.80 -1.60 -12.72
CA PRO A 108 22.54 -1.28 -11.33
C PRO A 108 21.10 -0.77 -11.19
N ALA A 109 20.32 -1.44 -10.34
CA ALA A 109 19.03 -0.96 -9.91
C ALA A 109 19.20 0.43 -9.26
N ARG A 110 18.46 1.43 -9.72
CA ARG A 110 18.41 2.73 -9.06
C ARG A 110 17.03 2.95 -8.45
N ALA A 111 16.98 3.01 -7.13
CA ALA A 111 15.77 3.35 -6.41
C ALA A 111 15.52 4.86 -6.41
N ALA A 112 14.24 5.24 -6.44
CA ALA A 112 13.73 6.59 -6.25
C ALA A 112 12.44 6.53 -5.42
N LEU A 113 11.98 7.67 -4.93
CA LEU A 113 10.68 7.81 -4.28
C LEU A 113 9.75 8.60 -5.19
N ALA A 114 8.57 8.08 -5.51
CA ALA A 114 7.49 8.85 -6.10
C ALA A 114 6.59 9.38 -4.99
N VAL A 115 6.51 10.70 -4.85
CA VAL A 115 5.69 11.38 -3.84
C VAL A 115 4.53 12.07 -4.53
N VAL A 116 3.31 11.69 -4.19
CA VAL A 116 2.08 12.32 -4.66
C VAL A 116 1.77 13.49 -3.74
N GLU A 117 1.56 14.66 -4.32
CA GLU A 117 1.15 15.85 -3.59
C GLU A 117 -0.29 16.19 -3.96
N ARG A 118 -1.21 16.08 -2.99
CA ARG A 118 -2.63 16.35 -3.23
C ARG A 118 -2.86 17.79 -3.65
N ASP A 119 -2.25 18.72 -2.93
CA ASP A 119 -2.56 20.15 -3.05
C ASP A 119 -1.70 20.88 -4.09
N ASN A 120 -0.54 20.32 -4.44
CA ASN A 120 0.20 20.73 -5.64
C ASN A 120 -0.25 19.98 -6.91
N ARG A 121 -1.08 18.93 -6.74
CA ARG A 121 -1.66 18.11 -7.81
C ARG A 121 -0.60 17.53 -8.74
N ARG A 122 0.49 17.01 -8.16
CA ARG A 122 1.65 16.56 -8.92
C ARG A 122 2.30 15.36 -8.27
N VAL A 123 3.17 14.73 -9.02
CA VAL A 123 4.14 13.76 -8.49
C VAL A 123 5.53 14.39 -8.55
N GLN A 124 6.29 14.26 -7.46
CA GLN A 124 7.73 14.48 -7.46
C GLN A 124 8.49 13.16 -7.31
N ILE A 125 9.51 12.96 -8.12
CA ILE A 125 10.46 11.85 -7.98
C ILE A 125 11.66 12.35 -7.19
N LEU A 126 11.98 11.72 -6.07
CA LEU A 126 13.06 12.14 -5.17
C LEU A 126 14.14 11.06 -5.06
N CYS A 127 15.39 11.50 -4.89
CA CYS A 127 16.52 10.64 -4.54
C CYS A 127 16.43 10.20 -3.07
N PRO A 128 16.41 8.89 -2.77
CA PRO A 128 16.28 8.37 -1.40
C PRO A 128 17.56 8.54 -0.57
N GLU A 129 18.65 9.06 -1.11
CA GLU A 129 19.84 9.36 -0.31
C GLU A 129 19.85 10.83 0.12
N THR A 130 19.32 11.72 -0.72
CA THR A 130 19.55 13.17 -0.60
C THR A 130 18.29 14.03 -0.54
N GLY A 131 17.12 13.47 -0.87
CA GLY A 131 15.87 14.22 -1.01
C GLY A 131 15.83 15.12 -2.24
N LYS A 132 16.89 15.10 -3.07
CA LYS A 132 16.95 15.89 -4.30
C LYS A 132 15.82 15.48 -5.24
N SER A 133 15.06 16.47 -5.73
CA SER A 133 14.09 16.27 -6.79
C SER A 133 14.78 15.90 -8.10
N LEU A 134 14.36 14.78 -8.67
CA LEU A 134 14.82 14.20 -9.93
C LEU A 134 13.83 14.48 -11.07
N GLY A 135 12.59 14.83 -10.75
CA GLY A 135 11.56 15.09 -11.74
C GLY A 135 10.23 15.50 -11.11
N VAL A 136 9.46 16.30 -11.84
CA VAL A 136 8.14 16.79 -11.42
C VAL A 136 7.17 16.69 -12.60
N PHE A 137 6.00 16.10 -12.41
CA PHE A 137 5.01 15.92 -13.47
C PHE A 137 3.58 15.78 -12.94
N GLY A 138 2.59 15.80 -13.83
CA GLY A 138 1.21 15.46 -13.52
C GLY A 138 0.29 16.64 -13.20
N THR A 139 0.81 17.87 -13.05
CA THR A 139 0.03 19.08 -12.74
C THR A 139 -1.10 19.36 -13.74
N GLU A 140 -0.89 18.97 -15.00
CA GLU A 140 -1.84 19.08 -16.11
C GLU A 140 -2.90 17.97 -16.14
N HIS A 141 -2.71 16.90 -15.34
CA HIS A 141 -3.54 15.70 -15.36
C HIS A 141 -4.29 15.47 -14.05
N LEU A 142 -3.64 15.69 -12.91
CA LEU A 142 -4.15 15.33 -11.59
C LEU A 142 -5.05 16.44 -11.01
N HIS A 143 -6.11 16.05 -10.32
CA HIS A 143 -7.06 16.96 -9.69
C HIS A 143 -6.92 16.98 -8.17
N ARG A 144 -7.03 15.82 -7.53
CA ARG A 144 -6.92 15.60 -6.09
C ARG A 144 -6.32 14.19 -5.86
N PRO A 145 -5.02 14.01 -6.15
CA PRO A 145 -4.39 12.69 -6.14
C PRO A 145 -4.10 12.18 -4.72
N TYR A 146 -4.16 10.86 -4.51
CA TYR A 146 -3.98 10.18 -3.22
C TYR A 146 -2.88 9.11 -3.31
N GLY A 147 -3.26 7.85 -3.52
CA GLY A 147 -2.40 6.68 -3.53
C GLY A 147 -1.55 6.57 -4.79
N VAL A 148 -0.47 5.79 -4.69
CA VAL A 148 0.46 5.55 -5.79
C VAL A 148 1.02 4.15 -5.76
N ALA A 149 1.10 3.52 -6.93
CA ALA A 149 1.79 2.25 -7.13
C ALA A 149 2.79 2.32 -8.28
N PHE A 150 3.89 1.61 -8.11
CA PHE A 150 4.90 1.41 -9.13
C PHE A 150 4.88 -0.05 -9.60
N ALA A 151 5.06 -0.27 -10.91
CA ALA A 151 5.30 -1.59 -11.47
C ALA A 151 6.16 -1.51 -12.73
N THR A 152 6.84 -2.61 -13.06
CA THR A 152 7.46 -2.76 -14.38
C THR A 152 6.51 -3.51 -15.30
N ILE A 153 5.85 -2.84 -16.23
CA ILE A 153 4.98 -3.52 -17.20
C ILE A 153 5.70 -3.65 -18.53
N GLN A 154 5.95 -4.88 -18.96
CA GLN A 154 6.64 -5.19 -20.22
C GLN A 154 8.00 -4.48 -20.34
N GLY A 155 8.76 -4.45 -19.24
CA GLY A 155 10.08 -3.80 -19.18
C GLY A 155 10.04 -2.27 -19.09
N LYS A 156 8.86 -1.67 -18.90
CA LYS A 156 8.69 -0.22 -18.75
C LYS A 156 8.34 0.14 -17.30
N PRO A 157 9.00 1.15 -16.70
CA PRO A 157 8.63 1.64 -15.38
C PRO A 157 7.32 2.44 -15.48
N MET A 158 6.26 1.93 -14.86
CA MET A 158 4.93 2.50 -14.87
C MET A 158 4.54 2.98 -13.47
N LEU A 159 3.93 4.15 -13.39
CA LEU A 159 3.36 4.69 -12.16
C LEU A 159 1.84 4.83 -12.30
N TYR A 160 1.12 4.37 -11.31
CA TYR A 160 -0.34 4.44 -11.22
C TYR A 160 -0.66 5.34 -10.04
N VAL A 161 -1.43 6.40 -10.26
CA VAL A 161 -1.77 7.39 -9.23
C VAL A 161 -3.28 7.48 -9.14
N THR A 162 -3.85 7.21 -7.96
CA THR A 162 -5.29 7.40 -7.76
C THR A 162 -5.62 8.88 -7.70
N ASP A 163 -6.80 9.23 -8.19
CA ASP A 163 -7.30 10.59 -8.22
C ASP A 163 -8.78 10.59 -7.81
N THR A 164 -9.14 11.51 -6.92
CA THR A 164 -10.51 11.62 -6.40
C THR A 164 -11.17 12.90 -6.89
N GLN A 165 -12.50 12.96 -6.76
CA GLN A 165 -13.29 14.09 -7.28
C GLN A 165 -13.11 14.31 -8.80
N VAL A 166 -12.91 13.21 -9.52
CA VAL A 166 -12.83 13.14 -10.98
C VAL A 166 -13.97 12.28 -11.53
N GLU A 167 -14.13 12.25 -12.86
CA GLU A 167 -15.04 11.31 -13.50
C GLU A 167 -14.69 9.86 -13.13
N PRO A 168 -15.66 8.97 -12.86
CA PRO A 168 -15.40 7.61 -12.36
C PRO A 168 -14.48 6.75 -13.23
N ASP A 169 -14.43 7.02 -14.55
CA ASP A 169 -13.52 6.35 -15.49
C ASP A 169 -12.09 6.92 -15.50
N ARG A 170 -11.80 7.90 -14.64
CA ARG A 170 -10.51 8.59 -14.55
C ARG A 170 -9.86 8.50 -13.17
N THR A 171 -10.30 7.55 -12.35
CA THR A 171 -9.89 7.40 -10.95
C THR A 171 -8.45 6.92 -10.77
N VAL A 172 -7.80 6.43 -11.82
CA VAL A 172 -6.35 6.14 -11.81
C VAL A 172 -5.68 6.72 -13.04
N HIS A 173 -4.63 7.52 -12.84
CA HIS A 173 -3.76 8.03 -13.89
C HIS A 173 -2.53 7.13 -14.06
N VAL A 174 -2.21 6.75 -15.30
CA VAL A 174 -1.07 5.89 -15.62
C VAL A 174 0.01 6.68 -16.34
N PHE A 175 1.22 6.67 -15.80
CA PHE A 175 2.39 7.35 -16.35
C PHE A 175 3.49 6.34 -16.69
N GLU A 176 4.12 6.49 -17.85
CA GLU A 176 5.37 5.80 -18.20
C GLU A 176 6.54 6.71 -17.80
N LEU A 177 7.44 6.21 -16.96
CA LEU A 177 8.62 6.94 -16.50
C LEU A 177 9.81 6.70 -17.43
N ALA A 178 10.74 7.65 -17.48
CA ALA A 178 12.02 7.48 -18.14
C ALA A 178 13.11 8.19 -17.37
N LEU A 179 14.16 7.46 -17.01
CA LEU A 179 15.37 7.99 -16.41
C LEU A 179 16.39 8.35 -17.50
N ARG A 180 16.85 9.61 -17.52
CA ARG A 180 17.87 10.12 -18.44
C ARG A 180 18.97 10.80 -17.63
N GLY A 181 20.08 10.08 -17.41
CA GLY A 181 21.09 10.52 -16.45
C GLY A 181 20.51 10.51 -15.03
N ASP A 182 20.38 11.69 -14.42
CA ASP A 182 19.76 11.88 -13.10
C ASP A 182 18.32 12.39 -13.16
N GLU A 183 17.82 12.76 -14.34
CA GLU A 183 16.50 13.33 -14.50
C GLU A 183 15.47 12.25 -14.81
N VAL A 184 14.34 12.31 -14.13
CA VAL A 184 13.17 11.47 -14.40
C VAL A 184 12.11 12.29 -15.09
N THR A 185 11.73 11.84 -16.29
CA THR A 185 10.60 12.37 -17.04
C THR A 185 9.44 11.37 -16.97
N ALA A 186 8.23 11.86 -17.16
CA ALA A 186 7.03 11.02 -17.22
C ALA A 186 6.17 11.41 -18.41
N ARG A 187 5.53 10.42 -19.00
CA ARG A 187 4.52 10.60 -20.05
C ARG A 187 3.20 10.00 -19.55
N HIS A 188 2.14 10.80 -19.49
CA HIS A 188 0.79 10.27 -19.24
C HIS A 188 0.40 9.34 -20.39
N VAL A 189 -0.09 8.15 -20.04
CA VAL A 189 -0.39 7.07 -20.99
C VAL A 189 -1.88 6.92 -21.17
N ARG A 190 -2.60 6.82 -20.06
CA ARG A 190 -4.05 6.60 -20.02
C ARG A 190 -4.60 6.86 -18.61
N HIS A 191 -5.91 6.75 -18.49
CA HIS A 191 -6.60 6.64 -17.22
C HIS A 191 -7.31 5.28 -17.13
N LEU A 192 -7.60 4.83 -15.91
CA LEU A 192 -8.39 3.64 -15.63
C LEU A 192 -9.60 3.99 -14.76
N GLY A 193 -10.65 3.18 -14.89
CA GLY A 193 -11.88 3.25 -14.12
C GLY A 193 -13.09 2.87 -14.99
N GLU A 194 -14.21 2.58 -14.33
CA GLU A 194 -15.48 2.30 -15.00
C GLU A 194 -16.44 3.47 -14.76
N LYS A 195 -17.10 3.95 -15.82
CA LYS A 195 -18.07 5.07 -15.71
C LYS A 195 -19.25 4.74 -14.80
N ALA A 196 -19.66 3.48 -14.78
CA ALA A 196 -20.85 3.02 -14.05
C ALA A 196 -20.77 1.51 -13.79
N GLY A 197 -21.69 1.01 -12.97
CA GLY A 197 -21.81 -0.41 -12.68
C GLY A 197 -20.95 -0.85 -11.48
N PRO A 198 -20.85 -2.17 -11.23
CA PRO A 198 -20.19 -2.72 -10.04
C PRO A 198 -18.68 -2.42 -9.98
N GLY A 199 -18.08 -2.17 -11.15
CA GLY A 199 -16.69 -1.76 -11.28
C GLY A 199 -16.45 -0.28 -11.03
N ALA A 200 -17.46 0.61 -10.99
CA ALA A 200 -17.19 2.04 -10.79
C ALA A 200 -16.68 2.31 -9.37
N ILE A 201 -15.55 3.02 -9.26
CA ILE A 201 -14.97 3.45 -7.98
C ILE A 201 -15.66 4.73 -7.54
N LYS A 202 -16.06 4.78 -6.27
CA LYS A 202 -16.72 5.96 -5.69
C LYS A 202 -15.73 6.89 -5.00
N GLU A 203 -14.89 6.35 -4.13
CA GLU A 203 -13.81 7.08 -3.47
C GLU A 203 -12.56 6.19 -3.55
N ALA A 204 -11.55 6.65 -4.29
CA ALA A 204 -10.34 5.89 -4.56
C ALA A 204 -9.24 6.25 -3.56
N GLU A 205 -8.64 5.25 -2.93
CA GLU A 205 -7.51 5.43 -1.99
C GLU A 205 -6.28 4.73 -2.55
N SER A 206 -6.03 3.50 -2.10
CA SER A 206 -4.88 2.70 -2.50
C SER A 206 -5.08 2.01 -3.84
N VAL A 207 -4.01 2.03 -4.63
CA VAL A 207 -3.85 1.22 -5.82
C VAL A 207 -2.67 0.28 -5.62
N LEU A 208 -2.77 -0.95 -6.10
CA LEU A 208 -1.66 -1.90 -6.14
C LEU A 208 -1.65 -2.64 -7.49
N ILE A 209 -0.46 -2.90 -8.01
CA ILE A 209 -0.28 -3.64 -9.26
C ILE A 209 0.28 -5.03 -8.95
N ASP A 210 -0.50 -6.07 -9.27
CA ASP A 210 -0.04 -7.45 -9.26
C ASP A 210 0.48 -7.79 -10.65
N GLU A 211 1.75 -7.44 -10.91
CA GLU A 211 2.40 -7.67 -12.21
C GLU A 211 2.35 -9.17 -12.62
N PRO A 212 2.74 -10.16 -11.79
CA PRO A 212 2.72 -11.55 -12.22
C PRO A 212 1.33 -12.09 -12.62
N GLN A 213 0.24 -11.53 -12.06
CA GLN A 213 -1.13 -11.88 -12.48
C GLN A 213 -1.76 -10.88 -13.45
N GLN A 214 -1.04 -9.81 -13.82
CA GLN A 214 -1.49 -8.76 -14.74
C GLN A 214 -2.80 -8.09 -14.26
N ARG A 215 -2.84 -7.68 -12.98
CA ARG A 215 -4.03 -7.06 -12.36
C ARG A 215 -3.71 -5.74 -11.67
N VAL A 216 -4.71 -4.88 -11.62
CA VAL A 216 -4.76 -3.68 -10.78
C VAL A 216 -5.78 -3.92 -9.67
N LEU A 217 -5.37 -3.71 -8.43
CA LEU A 217 -6.22 -3.78 -7.25
C LEU A 217 -6.47 -2.35 -6.78
N LEU A 218 -7.72 -1.99 -6.55
CA LEU A 218 -8.09 -0.61 -6.24
C LEU A 218 -9.08 -0.61 -5.08
N CYS A 219 -8.69 0.02 -3.98
CA CYS A 219 -9.55 0.22 -2.82
C CYS A 219 -10.67 1.22 -3.16
N ASP A 220 -11.89 0.90 -2.74
CA ASP A 220 -13.04 1.80 -2.78
C ASP A 220 -13.56 1.98 -1.36
N GLU A 221 -13.28 3.12 -0.75
CA GLU A 221 -13.66 3.39 0.65
C GLU A 221 -15.16 3.41 0.86
N THR A 222 -15.91 3.88 -0.15
CA THR A 222 -17.37 3.95 -0.03
C THR A 222 -18.01 2.56 -0.07
N THR A 223 -17.49 1.65 -0.89
CA THR A 223 -17.99 0.27 -0.97
C THR A 223 -17.28 -0.71 -0.05
N ARG A 224 -16.21 -0.26 0.63
CA ARG A 224 -15.42 -1.02 1.61
C ARG A 224 -14.95 -2.36 1.07
N ASN A 225 -14.42 -2.33 -0.14
CA ASN A 225 -13.86 -3.49 -0.80
C ASN A 225 -12.72 -3.07 -1.71
N VAL A 226 -12.05 -4.08 -2.26
CA VAL A 226 -11.05 -3.92 -3.30
C VAL A 226 -11.63 -4.44 -4.60
N LYS A 227 -11.62 -3.61 -5.63
CA LYS A 227 -12.02 -3.97 -6.99
C LYS A 227 -10.81 -4.44 -7.80
N VAL A 228 -11.02 -5.47 -8.61
CA VAL A 228 -9.96 -6.09 -9.40
C VAL A 228 -10.16 -5.77 -10.88
N TYR A 229 -9.16 -5.17 -11.50
CA TYR A 229 -9.10 -4.86 -12.92
C TYR A 229 -7.95 -5.60 -13.58
N ASP A 230 -8.02 -5.76 -14.90
CA ASP A 230 -6.81 -6.06 -15.67
C ASP A 230 -5.93 -4.81 -15.84
N LEU A 231 -4.72 -4.98 -16.38
CA LEU A 231 -3.81 -3.86 -16.61
C LEU A 231 -4.36 -2.82 -17.58
N ASP A 232 -5.31 -3.19 -18.45
CA ASP A 232 -5.98 -2.28 -19.39
C ASP A 232 -7.10 -1.46 -18.75
N GLY A 233 -7.39 -1.70 -17.47
CA GLY A 233 -8.36 -0.94 -16.70
C GLY A 233 -9.79 -1.45 -16.82
N LYS A 234 -9.98 -2.67 -17.34
CA LYS A 234 -11.31 -3.29 -17.41
C LYS A 234 -11.60 -4.04 -16.13
N PHE A 235 -12.78 -3.79 -15.55
CA PHE A 235 -13.19 -4.50 -14.35
C PHE A 235 -13.39 -6.00 -14.61
N SER A 236 -12.81 -6.84 -13.76
CA SER A 236 -12.83 -8.30 -13.92
C SER A 236 -14.14 -8.95 -13.49
N GLY A 237 -15.06 -8.19 -12.87
CA GLY A 237 -16.24 -8.75 -12.21
C GLY A 237 -15.95 -9.27 -10.79
N ARG A 238 -14.72 -9.12 -10.29
CA ARG A 238 -14.30 -9.60 -8.96
C ARG A 238 -14.04 -8.45 -8.00
N THR A 239 -14.52 -8.64 -6.77
CA THR A 239 -14.20 -7.83 -5.60
C THR A 239 -13.75 -8.77 -4.46
N PHE A 240 -13.02 -8.24 -3.50
CA PHE A 240 -12.74 -8.92 -2.23
C PHE A 240 -12.72 -7.92 -1.07
N GLY A 241 -12.85 -8.44 0.16
CA GLY A 241 -13.05 -7.60 1.35
C GLY A 241 -14.52 -7.27 1.65
N ASP A 242 -15.44 -7.56 0.72
CA ASP A 242 -16.88 -7.32 0.88
C ASP A 242 -17.43 -7.93 2.17
N GLY A 243 -17.95 -7.08 3.05
CA GLY A 243 -18.52 -7.47 4.35
C GLY A 243 -17.49 -7.95 5.39
N LEU A 244 -16.20 -7.98 5.05
CA LEU A 244 -15.10 -8.24 5.98
C LEU A 244 -14.51 -6.93 6.51
N VAL A 245 -14.29 -5.95 5.64
CA VAL A 245 -13.77 -4.63 6.00
C VAL A 245 -14.89 -3.83 6.70
N VAL A 246 -14.65 -3.47 7.96
CA VAL A 246 -15.63 -2.77 8.81
C VAL A 246 -15.43 -1.27 8.77
N GLY A 247 -14.18 -0.82 8.83
CA GLY A 247 -13.75 0.54 8.62
C GLY A 247 -13.47 0.79 7.14
N ASP A 248 -12.36 1.46 6.84
CA ASP A 248 -12.04 1.86 5.48
C ASP A 248 -10.83 1.05 4.92
N PRO A 249 -10.91 0.59 3.66
CA PRO A 249 -9.81 -0.08 2.97
C PRO A 249 -8.75 0.94 2.54
N GLU A 250 -7.73 1.11 3.38
CA GLU A 250 -6.61 2.02 3.14
C GLU A 250 -5.44 1.25 2.49
N GLY A 251 -4.33 1.07 3.22
CA GLY A 251 -3.13 0.44 2.72
C GLY A 251 -3.29 -0.99 2.19
N LEU A 252 -2.60 -1.27 1.08
CA LEU A 252 -2.67 -2.54 0.35
C LEU A 252 -1.28 -2.98 -0.14
N VAL A 253 -0.84 -4.19 0.23
CA VAL A 253 0.46 -4.76 -0.18
C VAL A 253 0.35 -6.21 -0.62
N ILE A 254 1.30 -6.66 -1.44
CA ILE A 254 1.51 -8.08 -1.79
C ILE A 254 2.82 -8.56 -1.17
N VAL A 255 2.78 -9.74 -0.55
CA VAL A 255 3.94 -10.38 0.08
C VAL A 255 4.17 -11.77 -0.53
N GLU A 256 5.43 -12.07 -0.84
CA GLU A 256 5.88 -13.39 -1.28
C GLU A 256 5.97 -14.36 -0.08
N THR A 257 5.51 -15.59 -0.29
CA THR A 257 5.48 -16.65 0.72
C THR A 257 6.06 -17.94 0.14
N ARG A 258 6.42 -18.92 0.98
CA ARG A 258 6.94 -20.22 0.52
C ARG A 258 5.99 -20.99 -0.41
N GLY A 259 4.68 -20.70 -0.37
CA GLY A 259 3.64 -21.41 -1.14
C GLY A 259 2.95 -20.58 -2.22
N GLY A 260 3.38 -19.33 -2.45
CA GLY A 260 2.70 -18.41 -3.35
C GLY A 260 2.79 -16.98 -2.84
N ARG A 261 1.72 -16.20 -2.99
CA ARG A 261 1.68 -14.80 -2.60
C ARG A 261 0.39 -14.50 -1.85
N CYS A 262 0.44 -13.55 -0.93
CA CYS A 262 -0.75 -13.05 -0.26
C CYS A 262 -0.89 -11.55 -0.44
N VAL A 263 -2.14 -11.08 -0.45
CA VAL A 263 -2.51 -9.67 -0.35
C VAL A 263 -2.81 -9.39 1.11
N ILE A 264 -2.23 -8.33 1.67
CA ILE A 264 -2.55 -7.81 3.00
C ILE A 264 -3.27 -6.48 2.79
N LEU A 265 -4.50 -6.38 3.29
CA LEU A 265 -5.36 -5.21 3.21
C LEU A 265 -5.60 -4.65 4.61
N THR A 266 -5.35 -3.37 4.79
CA THR A 266 -5.71 -2.61 5.99
C THR A 266 -7.23 -2.41 6.04
N ASP A 267 -7.83 -2.74 7.18
CA ASP A 267 -9.15 -2.29 7.60
C ASP A 267 -8.94 -1.25 8.69
N GLN A 268 -8.99 0.03 8.28
CA GLN A 268 -8.74 1.18 9.13
C GLN A 268 -9.93 1.42 10.05
N ARG A 269 -9.78 1.12 11.34
CA ARG A 269 -10.79 1.42 12.35
C ARG A 269 -10.23 2.35 13.40
N LYS A 270 -11.11 3.21 13.93
CA LYS A 270 -10.75 4.28 14.87
C LYS A 270 -10.06 3.81 16.15
N ASP A 271 -10.36 2.59 16.57
CA ASP A 271 -9.96 2.01 17.85
C ASP A 271 -9.15 0.71 17.69
N LEU A 272 -9.08 0.14 16.48
CA LEU A 272 -8.33 -1.08 16.19
C LEU A 272 -8.12 -1.28 14.69
N SER A 273 -6.90 -1.10 14.19
CA SER A 273 -6.56 -1.50 12.82
C SER A 273 -6.48 -3.03 12.72
N VAL A 274 -7.12 -3.59 11.71
CA VAL A 274 -7.07 -5.03 11.41
C VAL A 274 -6.51 -5.21 10.00
N TRP A 275 -5.60 -6.16 9.84
CA TRP A 275 -5.10 -6.53 8.52
C TRP A 275 -5.69 -7.87 8.10
N HIS A 276 -6.43 -7.84 7.00
CA HIS A 276 -6.97 -9.04 6.37
C HIS A 276 -5.97 -9.58 5.36
N VAL A 277 -5.70 -10.89 5.44
CA VAL A 277 -4.78 -11.58 4.55
C VAL A 277 -5.57 -12.46 3.58
N PHE A 278 -5.31 -12.30 2.29
CA PHE A 278 -5.96 -13.03 1.21
C PHE A 278 -4.94 -13.78 0.36
N ASP A 279 -5.28 -14.95 -0.16
CA ASP A 279 -4.47 -15.61 -1.20
C ASP A 279 -4.47 -14.74 -2.45
N ALA A 280 -3.29 -14.38 -2.97
CA ALA A 280 -3.24 -13.48 -4.10
C ALA A 280 -3.83 -14.10 -5.38
N ARG A 281 -3.98 -15.42 -5.50
CA ARG A 281 -4.48 -16.07 -6.73
C ARG A 281 -5.99 -15.87 -6.89
N ASP A 282 -6.74 -16.12 -5.83
CA ASP A 282 -8.21 -16.17 -5.86
C ASP A 282 -8.89 -15.25 -4.85
N TYR A 283 -8.12 -14.52 -4.04
CA TYR A 283 -8.57 -13.64 -2.97
C TYR A 283 -9.39 -14.34 -1.88
N LYS A 284 -9.17 -15.65 -1.68
CA LYS A 284 -9.71 -16.34 -0.52
C LYS A 284 -9.09 -15.76 0.76
N HIS A 285 -9.93 -15.38 1.72
CA HIS A 285 -9.48 -14.91 3.04
C HIS A 285 -8.78 -16.04 3.80
N LEU A 286 -7.55 -15.80 4.23
CA LEU A 286 -6.67 -16.75 4.93
C LEU A 286 -6.67 -16.54 6.44
N GLY A 287 -7.00 -15.33 6.89
CA GLY A 287 -7.05 -14.94 8.29
C GLY A 287 -6.76 -13.45 8.43
N SER A 288 -6.72 -12.98 9.68
CA SER A 288 -6.45 -11.58 9.99
C SER A 288 -5.58 -11.44 11.23
N TRP A 289 -4.95 -10.29 11.36
CA TRP A 289 -4.11 -9.95 12.51
C TRP A 289 -4.23 -8.45 12.86
N THR A 290 -3.74 -8.10 14.04
CA THR A 290 -3.63 -6.73 14.56
C THR A 290 -2.36 -6.59 15.41
N GLY A 291 -1.97 -5.36 15.72
CA GLY A 291 -0.78 -5.06 16.50
C GLY A 291 -0.99 -5.15 18.02
N GLU A 292 0.08 -5.48 18.73
CA GLU A 292 0.24 -5.36 20.18
C GLU A 292 1.51 -4.53 20.50
N PRO A 293 1.41 -3.42 21.27
CA PRO A 293 0.20 -2.76 21.75
C PRO A 293 -0.79 -2.41 20.63
N THR A 294 -2.05 -2.15 20.99
CA THR A 294 -3.10 -1.77 20.03
C THR A 294 -2.61 -0.65 19.11
N ILE A 295 -2.77 -0.89 17.81
CA ILE A 295 -2.58 0.06 16.72
C ILE A 295 -3.96 0.37 16.12
N ALA A 296 -4.20 1.63 15.79
CA ALA A 296 -5.51 2.09 15.33
C ALA A 296 -5.37 3.14 14.23
N ASN A 297 -6.46 3.34 13.47
CA ASN A 297 -6.56 4.37 12.44
C ASN A 297 -5.35 4.38 11.51
N THR A 298 -4.94 3.19 11.05
CA THR A 298 -3.84 3.02 10.10
C THR A 298 -4.30 3.38 8.70
N ASP A 299 -3.66 4.36 8.09
CA ASP A 299 -3.78 4.66 6.67
C ASP A 299 -2.83 3.74 5.86
N GLY A 300 -1.61 4.21 5.62
CA GLY A 300 -0.63 3.51 4.80
C GLY A 300 0.15 2.41 5.50
N ILE A 301 0.48 1.39 4.71
CA ILE A 301 1.45 0.34 5.07
C ILE A 301 2.50 0.19 3.99
N ALA A 302 3.69 -0.26 4.37
CA ALA A 302 4.77 -0.61 3.44
C ALA A 302 5.39 -1.94 3.82
N VAL A 303 5.92 -2.66 2.82
CA VAL A 303 6.68 -3.90 3.04
C VAL A 303 8.07 -3.75 2.46
N PHE A 304 9.07 -4.15 3.23
CA PHE A 304 10.42 -4.40 2.75
C PHE A 304 10.71 -5.90 2.79
N PRO A 305 10.64 -6.63 1.66
CA PRO A 305 10.59 -8.11 1.63
C PRO A 305 11.98 -8.75 1.51
N HIS A 306 13.00 -8.15 2.12
CA HIS A 306 14.37 -8.65 2.12
C HIS A 306 14.95 -8.60 3.52
N ALA A 307 15.89 -9.50 3.81
CA ALA A 307 16.58 -9.51 5.09
C ALA A 307 17.37 -8.22 5.32
N PHE A 308 17.30 -7.69 6.55
CA PHE A 308 18.16 -6.61 7.04
C PHE A 308 18.32 -6.73 8.56
N GLU A 309 19.05 -5.82 9.19
CA GLU A 309 19.37 -5.89 10.61
C GLU A 309 18.11 -5.97 11.50
N GLY A 310 17.97 -7.06 12.26
CA GLY A 310 16.82 -7.32 13.14
C GLY A 310 15.60 -7.96 12.47
N PHE A 311 15.61 -8.09 11.13
CA PHE A 311 14.49 -8.56 10.31
C PHE A 311 14.95 -9.60 9.29
N PRO A 312 15.08 -10.89 9.68
CA PRO A 312 15.69 -11.92 8.83
C PRO A 312 14.88 -12.26 7.57
N TYR A 313 13.57 -12.00 7.57
CA TYR A 313 12.70 -12.19 6.40
C TYR A 313 12.13 -10.89 5.85
N GLY A 314 12.56 -9.74 6.39
CA GLY A 314 12.01 -8.44 6.09
C GLY A 314 10.93 -7.98 7.09
N ALA A 315 10.33 -6.83 6.78
CA ALA A 315 9.41 -6.14 7.69
C ALA A 315 8.18 -5.61 6.97
N LEU A 316 7.07 -5.54 7.70
CA LEU A 316 5.92 -4.71 7.38
C LEU A 316 5.93 -3.50 8.32
N PHE A 317 5.76 -2.31 7.75
CA PHE A 317 5.64 -1.05 8.46
C PHE A 317 4.21 -0.54 8.33
N ALA A 318 3.66 0.00 9.41
CA ALA A 318 2.29 0.52 9.44
C ALA A 318 2.21 1.82 10.22
N VAL A 319 1.40 2.76 9.74
CA VAL A 319 1.08 3.99 10.47
C VAL A 319 0.14 3.67 11.63
N ASP A 320 0.36 4.33 12.76
CA ASP A 320 -0.52 4.31 13.93
C ASP A 320 -1.08 5.71 14.17
N ASN A 321 -2.39 5.82 13.96
CA ASN A 321 -3.21 6.96 14.32
C ASN A 321 -2.72 8.31 13.79
N ASP A 322 -2.31 8.37 12.52
CA ASP A 322 -1.72 9.55 11.87
C ASP A 322 -0.43 10.09 12.54
N PHE A 323 0.23 9.30 13.40
CA PHE A 323 1.43 9.72 14.12
C PHE A 323 2.61 8.77 13.87
N GLU A 324 2.84 7.80 14.74
CA GLU A 324 4.01 6.95 14.73
C GLU A 324 3.90 5.83 13.68
N VAL A 325 5.05 5.24 13.34
CA VAL A 325 5.15 4.06 12.50
C VAL A 325 5.54 2.87 13.37
N HIS A 326 4.85 1.74 13.22
CA HIS A 326 5.22 0.48 13.86
C HIS A 326 5.87 -0.44 12.83
N ALA A 327 6.81 -1.27 13.27
CA ALA A 327 7.37 -2.35 12.48
C ALA A 327 6.96 -3.71 13.02
N TYR A 328 6.61 -4.62 12.12
CA TYR A 328 6.30 -6.01 12.39
C TYR A 328 7.21 -6.90 11.54
N ARG A 329 7.72 -7.97 12.14
CA ARG A 329 8.52 -8.95 11.39
C ARG A 329 7.62 -9.74 10.45
N LEU A 330 8.06 -9.95 9.20
CA LEU A 330 7.24 -10.66 8.22
C LEU A 330 6.97 -12.12 8.62
N GLU A 331 7.89 -12.78 9.32
CA GLU A 331 7.67 -14.12 9.86
C GLU A 331 6.52 -14.18 10.87
N ASP A 332 6.36 -13.16 11.71
CA ASP A 332 5.29 -13.11 12.70
C ASP A 332 3.94 -12.80 12.02
N VAL A 333 3.93 -11.84 11.08
CA VAL A 333 2.77 -11.47 10.24
C VAL A 333 2.25 -12.66 9.44
N LEU A 334 3.13 -13.38 8.75
CA LEU A 334 2.74 -14.54 7.95
C LEU A 334 2.38 -15.73 8.83
N GLY A 335 3.12 -15.95 9.93
CA GLY A 335 2.86 -17.03 10.89
C GLY A 335 1.48 -16.93 11.54
N ALA A 336 0.98 -15.71 11.79
CA ALA A 336 -0.35 -15.44 12.33
C ALA A 336 -1.49 -16.05 11.48
N VAL A 337 -1.28 -16.18 10.17
CA VAL A 337 -2.23 -16.77 9.22
C VAL A 337 -1.74 -18.10 8.64
N LYS A 338 -0.79 -18.76 9.34
CA LYS A 338 -0.22 -20.07 8.97
C LYS A 338 0.46 -20.09 7.60
N LEU A 339 1.05 -18.96 7.20
CA LEU A 339 1.91 -18.85 6.04
C LEU A 339 3.38 -18.79 6.49
N GLU A 340 4.29 -19.16 5.59
CA GLU A 340 5.73 -19.09 5.82
C GLU A 340 6.34 -18.04 4.88
N PRO A 341 7.29 -17.20 5.36
CA PRO A 341 8.05 -16.32 4.49
C PRO A 341 8.72 -17.06 3.35
N ALA A 342 8.83 -16.41 2.19
CA ALA A 342 9.67 -16.93 1.12
C ALA A 342 11.14 -16.91 1.58
N THR A 343 11.79 -18.08 1.65
CA THR A 343 13.23 -18.14 1.85
C THR A 343 13.92 -17.74 0.56
N LYS A 344 14.54 -16.56 0.50
CA LYS A 344 15.52 -16.28 -0.55
C LYS A 344 16.77 -17.08 -0.19
N GLU A 345 16.99 -18.22 -0.87
CA GLU A 345 18.35 -18.75 -0.96
C GLU A 345 19.24 -17.59 -1.41
N ARG A 346 20.32 -17.32 -0.67
CA ARG A 346 21.28 -16.27 -1.03
C ARG A 346 21.74 -16.56 -2.47
N GLN A 347 21.34 -15.75 -3.43
CA GLN A 347 21.91 -15.76 -4.78
C GLN A 347 23.29 -15.13 -4.75
#